data_AF-A0A0E3ZZR7-F1
#
_entry.id   AF-A0A0E3ZZR7-F1
#
_cell.length_a   1.000
_cell.length_b   1.000
_cell.length_c   1.000
_cell.angle_alpha   90.00
_cell.angle_beta   90.00
_cell.angle_gamma   90.00
#
_symmetry.space_group_name_H-M   'P 1'
#
loop_
_entity.id
_entity.type
_entity.pdbx_description
1 polymer ?
#
loop_
_entity_poly.entity_id
_entity_poly.type
_entity_poly.pdbx_seq_one_letter_code
_entity_poly.pdbx_strand_id
1 'polypeptide(L)'
;MKQDKSIVNKKSEKSIHKMIAEVDGVCQEWIHNENYFQADRFAKKLKAETDWFERIIKHQPSVGQFYEYILKAQLKEFLPEKYNIGTGFVYDIAEQKHSQQLDIVIYESNNKAPIYKMGDFVIIEPSEVITVCEVKKTLKKSDVKKLIQNNLLANTGSYPNEEHGIQYINLFAFNSSVKADALVKMMLIEMNSILENFIKWSDNDKQLFIPIPYLTLPNIFLFNEGKIVKSRLSAPKAGPFKIEILIEELGIEGISGDFLLTCTAYNQSTGKGNFIGSNLRIVAINKKEYFTVSIFLVNIFSMAEIRNHFLEEKEKVENFLVSQKKPYRVFLPKKLPLVGFKSFEEFTKDRRVIFDSSY
;
A
#
# COMPACT_ATOMS: atom_id res chain seq x y z
N MET A 1 3.45 14.69 35.53
CA MET A 1 2.79 13.49 36.09
C MET A 1 2.65 12.46 34.99
N LYS A 2 3.27 11.29 35.12
CA LYS A 2 2.92 10.13 34.30
C LYS A 2 1.57 9.62 34.83
N GLN A 3 0.52 9.67 34.02
CA GLN A 3 -0.77 9.08 34.38
C GLN A 3 -0.64 7.55 34.36
N ASP A 4 -0.81 6.91 35.52
CA ASP A 4 -0.97 5.47 35.63
C ASP A 4 -2.31 5.08 35.02
N LYS A 5 -2.29 4.34 33.91
CA LYS A 5 -3.47 3.71 33.33
C LYS A 5 -3.54 2.28 33.87
N SER A 6 -4.34 2.06 34.91
CA SER A 6 -4.64 0.71 35.41
C SER A 6 -5.70 0.05 34.51
N ILE A 7 -5.28 -0.87 33.65
CA ILE A 7 -6.20 -1.70 32.86
C ILE A 7 -6.58 -2.92 33.71
N VAL A 8 -7.86 -3.04 34.07
CA VAL A 8 -8.38 -4.23 34.78
C VAL A 8 -9.03 -5.16 33.76
N ASN A 9 -8.33 -6.24 33.41
CA ASN A 9 -8.87 -7.29 32.54
C ASN A 9 -9.78 -8.23 33.35
N LYS A 10 -11.08 -8.26 33.05
CA LYS A 10 -11.99 -9.33 33.52
C LYS A 10 -12.35 -10.22 32.33
N LYS A 11 -11.94 -11.49 32.39
CA LYS A 11 -12.43 -12.53 31.47
C LYS A 11 -13.86 -12.91 31.88
N SER A 12 -14.83 -12.74 30.97
CA SER A 12 -16.14 -13.40 31.07
C SER A 12 -16.18 -14.65 30.19
N GLU A 13 -16.83 -15.70 30.67
CA GLU A 13 -17.05 -16.93 29.91
C GLU A 13 -17.92 -16.65 28.67
N LYS A 14 -17.47 -17.14 27.50
CA LYS A 14 -17.95 -16.92 26.11
C LYS A 14 -17.39 -15.67 25.40
N SER A 15 -16.30 -15.84 24.65
CA SER A 15 -15.85 -15.15 23.41
C SER A 15 -15.99 -13.63 23.25
N ILE A 16 -16.41 -12.92 24.29
CA ILE A 16 -16.57 -11.48 24.39
C ILE A 16 -15.73 -11.07 25.60
N HIS A 17 -14.62 -10.39 25.34
CA HIS A 17 -13.78 -9.84 26.38
C HIS A 17 -14.30 -8.46 26.76
N LYS A 18 -14.70 -8.27 28.01
CA LYS A 18 -15.09 -6.95 28.54
C LYS A 18 -13.87 -6.33 29.20
N MET A 19 -13.30 -5.31 28.56
CA MET A 19 -12.26 -4.48 29.17
C MET A 19 -12.92 -3.29 29.85
N ILE A 20 -12.60 -3.08 31.12
CA ILE A 20 -13.02 -1.88 31.83
C ILE A 20 -11.79 -0.98 31.93
N ALA A 21 -11.84 0.17 31.27
CA ALA A 21 -10.79 1.18 31.37
C ALA A 21 -11.36 2.37 32.15
N GLU A 22 -10.69 2.73 33.23
CA GLU A 22 -10.90 4.03 33.86
C GLU A 22 -9.96 5.05 33.20
N VAL A 23 -10.53 6.11 32.63
CA VAL A 23 -9.77 7.26 32.12
C VAL A 23 -10.35 8.50 32.76
N ASP A 24 -9.54 9.19 33.57
CA ASP A 24 -9.90 10.42 34.29
C ASP A 24 -11.22 10.31 35.11
N GLY A 25 -11.40 9.19 35.83
CA GLY A 25 -12.58 8.95 36.67
C GLY A 25 -13.82 8.43 35.92
N VAL A 26 -13.74 8.26 34.59
CA VAL A 26 -14.82 7.68 33.78
C VAL A 26 -14.53 6.22 33.51
N CYS A 27 -15.43 5.36 33.97
CA CYS A 27 -15.38 3.93 33.73
C CYS A 27 -16.04 3.62 32.38
N GLN A 28 -15.26 3.23 31.37
CA GLN A 28 -15.77 2.84 30.07
C GLN A 28 -15.64 1.32 29.87
N GLU A 29 -16.77 0.68 29.57
CA GLU A 29 -16.80 -0.73 29.17
C GLU A 29 -16.51 -0.86 27.67
N TRP A 30 -15.43 -1.58 27.36
CA TRP A 30 -15.03 -1.93 26.01
C TRP A 30 -15.38 -3.39 25.76
N ILE A 31 -16.32 -3.62 24.85
CA ILE A 31 -16.67 -4.96 24.38
C ILE A 31 -15.69 -5.32 23.26
N HIS A 32 -14.68 -6.12 23.57
CA HIS A 32 -13.79 -6.72 22.58
C HIS A 32 -14.40 -8.05 22.12
N ASN A 33 -15.01 -8.03 20.94
CA ASN A 33 -15.54 -9.23 20.30
C ASN A 33 -14.44 -9.85 19.42
N GLU A 34 -13.87 -10.97 19.88
CA GLU A 34 -12.85 -11.71 19.12
C GLU A 34 -13.45 -12.44 17.90
N ASN A 35 -14.78 -12.53 17.82
CA ASN A 35 -15.49 -13.14 16.69
C ASN A 35 -15.80 -12.09 15.63
N TYR A 36 -14.85 -11.90 14.71
CA TYR A 36 -15.01 -11.04 13.54
C TYR A 36 -16.03 -11.61 12.56
N PHE A 37 -17.33 -11.39 12.80
CA PHE A 37 -18.40 -12.01 12.01
C PHE A 37 -18.19 -11.94 10.48
N GLN A 38 -17.78 -10.78 9.96
CA GLN A 38 -17.55 -10.61 8.53
C GLN A 38 -16.27 -11.28 8.03
N ALA A 39 -15.17 -11.19 8.80
CA ALA A 39 -13.92 -11.82 8.44
C ALA A 39 -13.98 -13.35 8.58
N ASP A 40 -14.67 -13.86 9.60
CA ASP A 40 -15.01 -15.27 9.79
C ASP A 40 -15.88 -15.79 8.63
N ARG A 41 -16.91 -15.04 8.24
CA ARG A 41 -17.74 -15.36 7.07
C ARG A 41 -16.90 -15.44 5.79
N PHE A 42 -16.03 -14.46 5.56
CA PHE A 42 -15.12 -14.44 4.40
C PHE A 42 -14.18 -15.66 4.40
N ALA A 43 -13.51 -15.92 5.53
CA ALA A 43 -12.59 -17.05 5.68
C ALA A 43 -13.28 -18.40 5.47
N LYS A 44 -14.46 -18.59 6.05
CA LYS A 44 -15.26 -19.82 5.91
C LYS A 44 -15.68 -20.07 4.47
N LYS A 45 -16.14 -19.02 3.77
CA LYS A 45 -16.51 -19.13 2.35
C LYS A 45 -15.31 -19.53 1.49
N LEU A 46 -14.16 -18.87 1.67
CA LEU A 46 -12.95 -19.22 0.93
C LEU A 46 -12.56 -20.69 1.15
N LYS A 47 -12.49 -21.14 2.40
CA LYS A 47 -12.14 -22.54 2.72
C LYS A 47 -13.11 -23.53 2.10
N ALA A 48 -14.41 -23.29 2.26
CA ALA A 48 -15.44 -24.19 1.73
C ALA A 48 -15.31 -24.36 0.21
N GLU A 49 -15.09 -23.25 -0.50
CA GLU A 49 -15.00 -23.25 -1.96
C GLU A 49 -13.70 -23.90 -2.47
N THR A 50 -12.58 -23.64 -1.80
CA THR A 50 -11.30 -24.24 -2.19
C THR A 50 -11.26 -25.74 -1.94
N ASP A 51 -11.84 -26.21 -0.84
CA ASP A 51 -11.80 -27.62 -0.44
C ASP A 51 -12.52 -28.54 -1.43
N TRP A 52 -13.64 -28.10 -2.01
CA TRP A 52 -14.37 -28.92 -2.99
C TRP A 52 -13.68 -28.92 -4.35
N PHE A 53 -13.18 -27.76 -4.80
CA PHE A 53 -12.61 -27.60 -6.13
C PHE A 53 -11.35 -28.46 -6.31
N GLU A 54 -10.48 -28.48 -5.30
CA GLU A 54 -9.24 -29.27 -5.31
C GLU A 54 -9.47 -30.79 -5.35
N ARG A 55 -10.65 -31.26 -4.91
CA ARG A 55 -11.00 -32.69 -5.03
C ARG A 55 -11.32 -33.11 -6.45
N ILE A 56 -11.74 -32.17 -7.30
CA ILE A 56 -12.28 -32.44 -8.63
C ILE A 56 -11.26 -32.07 -9.72
N ILE A 57 -10.57 -30.93 -9.60
CA ILE A 57 -9.70 -30.39 -10.66
C ILE A 57 -8.24 -30.37 -10.21
N LYS A 58 -7.36 -30.93 -11.06
CA LYS A 58 -5.90 -30.99 -10.81
C LYS A 58 -5.05 -30.19 -11.81
N HIS A 59 -5.65 -29.68 -12.89
CA HIS A 59 -4.95 -28.93 -13.95
C HIS A 59 -4.49 -27.56 -13.44
N GLN A 60 -3.17 -27.35 -13.35
CA GLN A 60 -2.57 -26.23 -12.61
C GLN A 60 -3.01 -24.83 -13.07
N PRO A 61 -3.07 -24.50 -14.38
CA PRO A 61 -3.58 -23.19 -14.84
C PRO A 61 -5.02 -22.92 -14.42
N SER A 62 -5.90 -23.91 -14.58
CA SER A 62 -7.32 -23.79 -14.20
C SER A 62 -7.48 -23.64 -12.69
N VAL A 63 -6.59 -24.28 -11.92
CA VAL A 63 -6.54 -24.13 -10.47
C VAL A 63 -6.14 -22.69 -10.11
N GLY A 64 -5.10 -22.12 -10.72
CA GLY A 64 -4.71 -20.72 -10.47
C GLY A 64 -5.86 -19.74 -10.72
N GLN A 65 -6.48 -19.83 -11.89
CA GLN A 65 -7.63 -19.00 -12.28
C GLN A 65 -8.82 -19.15 -11.32
N PHE A 66 -9.06 -20.36 -10.80
CA PHE A 66 -10.10 -20.57 -9.80
C PHE A 66 -9.84 -19.80 -8.50
N TYR A 67 -8.60 -19.81 -8.00
CA TYR A 67 -8.23 -19.07 -6.78
C TYR A 67 -8.36 -17.55 -6.96
N GLU A 68 -7.97 -17.03 -8.13
CA GLU A 68 -8.19 -15.63 -8.50
C GLU A 68 -9.68 -15.28 -8.56
N TYR A 69 -10.46 -16.12 -9.25
CA TYR A 69 -11.90 -15.94 -9.39
C TYR A 69 -12.62 -15.95 -8.05
N ILE A 70 -12.35 -16.94 -7.19
CA ILE A 70 -13.07 -17.07 -5.92
C ILE A 70 -12.74 -15.92 -4.98
N LEU A 71 -11.47 -15.51 -4.89
CA LEU A 71 -11.08 -14.37 -4.06
C LEU A 71 -11.76 -13.09 -4.53
N LYS A 72 -11.75 -12.83 -5.85
CA LYS A 72 -12.41 -11.69 -6.47
C LYS A 72 -13.93 -11.71 -6.23
N ALA A 73 -14.57 -12.86 -6.42
CA ALA A 73 -16.01 -13.03 -6.22
C ALA A 73 -16.41 -12.77 -4.75
N GLN A 74 -15.61 -13.30 -3.80
CA GLN A 74 -15.84 -13.03 -2.38
C GLN A 74 -15.63 -11.56 -2.05
N LEU A 75 -14.52 -10.94 -2.48
CA LEU A 75 -14.25 -9.52 -2.24
C LEU A 75 -15.40 -8.62 -2.72
N LYS A 76 -15.97 -8.91 -3.89
CA LYS A 76 -17.09 -8.16 -4.45
C LYS A 76 -18.30 -8.07 -3.51
N GLU A 77 -18.56 -9.09 -2.68
CA GLU A 77 -19.66 -9.06 -1.70
C GLU A 77 -19.41 -8.12 -0.50
N PHE A 78 -18.15 -7.81 -0.21
CA PHE A 78 -17.76 -6.98 0.94
C PHE A 78 -17.38 -5.55 0.54
N LEU A 79 -17.18 -5.29 -0.75
CA LEU A 79 -16.86 -3.97 -1.26
C LEU A 79 -18.09 -3.04 -1.25
N PRO A 80 -17.94 -1.78 -0.81
CA PRO A 80 -18.92 -0.74 -1.09
C PRO A 80 -19.26 -0.64 -2.58
N GLU A 81 -20.53 -0.36 -2.90
CA GLU A 81 -21.02 -0.29 -4.30
C GLU A 81 -20.29 0.74 -5.17
N LYS A 82 -19.72 1.79 -4.56
CA LYS A 82 -18.93 2.81 -5.26
C LYS A 82 -17.61 2.27 -5.84
N TYR A 83 -17.14 1.10 -5.38
CA TYR A 83 -15.93 0.47 -5.86
C TYR A 83 -16.24 -0.59 -6.90
N ASN A 84 -15.44 -0.58 -7.96
CA ASN A 84 -15.41 -1.61 -8.98
C ASN A 84 -14.26 -2.58 -8.67
N ILE A 85 -14.40 -3.81 -9.17
CA ILE A 85 -13.38 -4.85 -9.07
C ILE A 85 -13.20 -5.50 -10.43
N GLY A 86 -11.94 -5.75 -10.82
CA GLY A 86 -11.59 -6.35 -12.11
C GLY A 86 -10.20 -6.96 -12.11
N THR A 87 -9.71 -7.34 -13.28
CA THR A 87 -8.31 -7.73 -13.57
C THR A 87 -7.79 -6.83 -14.68
N GLY A 88 -6.48 -6.58 -14.74
CA GLY A 88 -5.90 -5.85 -15.86
C GLY A 88 -4.69 -5.01 -15.47
N PHE A 89 -4.62 -3.78 -15.96
CA PHE A 89 -3.40 -2.97 -15.89
C PHE A 89 -3.67 -1.60 -15.27
N VAL A 90 -2.68 -1.09 -14.54
CA VAL A 90 -2.58 0.34 -14.25
C VAL A 90 -1.67 0.95 -15.31
N TYR A 91 -2.17 1.91 -16.08
CA TYR A 91 -1.40 2.66 -17.07
C TYR A 91 -1.23 4.08 -16.58
N ASP A 92 0.02 4.53 -16.46
CA ASP A 92 0.40 5.90 -16.15
C ASP A 92 0.62 6.65 -17.47
N ILE A 93 -0.35 7.47 -17.86
CA ILE A 93 -0.30 8.29 -19.07
C ILE A 93 0.88 9.28 -19.02
N ALA A 94 1.23 9.82 -17.86
CA ALA A 94 2.29 10.82 -17.74
C ALA A 94 3.67 10.21 -18.03
N GLU A 95 3.90 8.99 -17.56
CA GLU A 95 5.15 8.25 -17.79
C GLU A 95 5.10 7.31 -19.00
N GLN A 96 3.93 7.18 -19.65
CA GLN A 96 3.65 6.23 -20.74
C GLN A 96 4.05 4.78 -20.43
N LYS A 97 3.78 4.33 -19.19
CA LYS A 97 4.15 3.00 -18.68
C LYS A 97 2.95 2.30 -18.08
N HIS A 98 2.90 0.98 -18.16
CA HIS A 98 1.92 0.18 -17.44
C HIS A 98 2.56 -0.75 -16.41
N SER A 99 1.77 -1.16 -15.42
CA SER A 99 2.09 -2.28 -14.52
C SER A 99 2.17 -3.61 -15.29
N GLN A 100 2.58 -4.69 -14.63
CA GLN A 100 2.22 -6.02 -15.10
C GLN A 100 0.71 -6.24 -14.98
N GLN A 101 0.19 -7.31 -15.58
CA GLN A 101 -1.21 -7.69 -15.36
C GLN A 101 -1.41 -8.02 -13.88
N LEU A 102 -2.44 -7.42 -13.30
CA LEU A 102 -2.83 -7.59 -11.91
C LEU A 102 -4.01 -8.55 -11.84
N ASP A 103 -3.92 -9.55 -10.97
CA ASP A 103 -4.98 -10.55 -10.77
C ASP A 103 -6.28 -9.87 -10.30
N ILE A 104 -6.17 -8.91 -9.38
CA ILE A 104 -7.29 -8.12 -8.87
C ILE A 104 -6.90 -6.64 -8.79
N VAL A 105 -7.76 -5.79 -9.32
CA VAL A 105 -7.70 -4.32 -9.20
C VAL A 105 -9.02 -3.83 -8.67
N ILE A 106 -8.98 -3.13 -7.54
CA ILE A 106 -10.14 -2.43 -6.96
C ILE A 106 -9.96 -0.95 -7.25
N TYR A 107 -10.98 -0.32 -7.85
CA TYR A 107 -10.89 1.05 -8.35
C TYR A 107 -12.21 1.80 -8.21
N GLU A 108 -12.14 3.13 -8.18
CA GLU A 108 -13.30 4.01 -8.18
C GLU A 108 -13.41 4.73 -9.51
N SER A 109 -14.56 4.60 -10.20
CA SER A 109 -14.78 5.18 -11.53
C SER A 109 -15.86 6.27 -11.54
N ASN A 110 -16.19 6.84 -10.38
CA ASN A 110 -17.26 7.84 -10.28
C ASN A 110 -16.83 9.19 -10.86
N ASN A 111 -15.56 9.54 -10.72
CA ASN A 111 -15.02 10.85 -11.14
C ASN A 111 -14.18 10.78 -12.43
N LYS A 112 -13.68 9.58 -12.78
CA LYS A 112 -12.85 9.33 -13.96
C LYS A 112 -13.25 7.96 -14.52
N ALA A 113 -13.43 7.87 -15.83
CA ALA A 113 -13.74 6.62 -16.49
C ALA A 113 -12.44 5.83 -16.75
N PRO A 114 -12.47 4.49 -16.69
CA PRO A 114 -11.35 3.66 -17.11
C PRO A 114 -10.90 4.00 -18.52
N ILE A 115 -9.59 3.93 -18.78
CA ILE A 115 -9.02 4.05 -20.13
C ILE A 115 -9.63 2.98 -21.06
N TYR A 116 -9.80 1.76 -20.55
CA TYR A 116 -10.43 0.67 -21.27
C TYR A 116 -11.18 -0.24 -20.30
N LYS A 117 -12.33 -0.76 -20.73
CA LYS A 117 -13.11 -1.75 -19.95
C LYS A 117 -13.84 -2.71 -20.87
N MET A 118 -13.63 -4.01 -20.66
CA MET A 118 -14.36 -5.08 -21.33
C MET A 118 -14.64 -6.21 -20.33
N GLY A 119 -15.90 -6.32 -19.89
CA GLY A 119 -16.26 -7.24 -18.80
C GLY A 119 -15.48 -6.91 -17.53
N ASP A 120 -14.79 -7.91 -16.98
CA ASP A 120 -13.93 -7.77 -15.80
C ASP A 120 -12.53 -7.23 -16.13
N PHE A 121 -12.16 -7.17 -17.40
CA PHE A 121 -10.85 -6.65 -17.82
C PHE A 121 -10.86 -5.13 -17.87
N VAL A 122 -9.87 -4.49 -17.25
CA VAL A 122 -9.81 -3.04 -17.12
C VAL A 122 -8.39 -2.49 -17.30
N ILE A 123 -8.28 -1.31 -17.91
CA ILE A 123 -7.09 -0.46 -17.89
C ILE A 123 -7.50 0.85 -17.24
N ILE A 124 -6.85 1.19 -16.13
CA ILE A 124 -7.13 2.40 -15.34
C ILE A 124 -5.86 3.19 -15.08
N GLU A 125 -6.04 4.43 -14.65
CA GLU A 125 -4.96 5.29 -14.20
C GLU A 125 -4.62 5.10 -12.71
N PRO A 126 -3.38 5.42 -12.30
CA PRO A 126 -2.97 5.35 -10.89
C PRO A 126 -3.92 6.07 -9.94
N SER A 127 -4.52 7.19 -10.35
CA SER A 127 -5.43 7.98 -9.50
C SER A 127 -6.80 7.32 -9.27
N GLU A 128 -7.17 6.31 -10.04
CA GLU A 128 -8.42 5.55 -9.88
C GLU A 128 -8.24 4.34 -8.96
N VAL A 129 -6.99 3.92 -8.71
CA VAL A 129 -6.67 2.72 -7.95
C VAL A 129 -6.97 2.93 -6.47
N ILE A 130 -7.76 2.01 -5.91
CA ILE A 130 -7.97 1.89 -4.47
C ILE A 130 -6.97 0.89 -3.89
N THR A 131 -6.90 -0.31 -4.47
CA THR A 131 -5.89 -1.31 -4.12
C THR A 131 -5.66 -2.28 -5.28
N VAL A 132 -4.53 -2.96 -5.26
CA VAL A 132 -4.16 -4.01 -6.21
C VAL A 132 -3.76 -5.27 -5.44
N CYS A 133 -4.10 -6.43 -5.98
CA CYS A 133 -3.80 -7.71 -5.35
C CYS A 133 -3.23 -8.71 -6.37
N GLU A 134 -2.40 -9.59 -5.83
CA GLU A 134 -1.85 -10.76 -6.50
C GLU A 134 -2.36 -12.01 -5.76
N VAL A 135 -2.67 -13.08 -6.47
CA VAL A 135 -3.21 -14.31 -5.88
C VAL A 135 -2.28 -15.48 -6.13
N LYS A 136 -2.03 -16.27 -5.08
CA LYS A 136 -1.27 -17.52 -5.19
C LYS A 136 -1.96 -18.63 -4.43
N LYS A 137 -2.22 -19.75 -5.10
CA LYS A 137 -2.59 -20.99 -4.43
C LYS A 137 -1.53 -21.39 -3.39
N THR A 138 -0.30 -21.56 -3.85
CA THR A 138 0.86 -21.87 -3.00
C THR A 138 1.98 -20.92 -3.34
N LEU A 139 2.32 -20.04 -2.40
CA LEU A 139 3.41 -19.09 -2.54
C LEU A 139 4.76 -19.81 -2.56
N LYS A 140 5.57 -19.52 -3.58
CA LYS A 140 6.96 -19.98 -3.73
C LYS A 140 7.93 -18.82 -3.64
N LYS A 141 9.20 -19.15 -3.43
CA LYS A 141 10.30 -18.18 -3.40
C LYS A 141 10.38 -17.30 -4.65
N SER A 142 10.21 -17.91 -5.83
CA SER A 142 10.22 -17.20 -7.12
C SER A 142 9.17 -16.11 -7.22
N ASP A 143 8.03 -16.30 -6.56
CA ASP A 143 6.86 -15.44 -6.72
C ASP A 143 7.08 -14.11 -5.99
N VAL A 144 7.68 -14.15 -4.79
CA VAL A 144 8.06 -12.94 -4.06
C VAL A 144 9.08 -12.11 -4.81
N LYS A 145 10.09 -12.77 -5.39
CA LYS A 145 11.10 -12.08 -6.20
C LYS A 145 10.45 -11.37 -7.38
N LYS A 146 9.61 -12.07 -8.14
CA LYS A 146 8.88 -11.49 -9.28
C LYS A 146 7.94 -10.36 -8.86
N LEU A 147 7.21 -10.52 -7.76
CA LEU A 147 6.32 -9.50 -7.22
C LEU A 147 7.07 -8.18 -7.00
N ILE A 148 8.22 -8.25 -6.33
CA ILE A 148 9.04 -7.08 -6.01
C ILE A 148 9.64 -6.47 -7.27
N GLN A 149 10.28 -7.29 -8.11
CA GLN A 149 10.93 -6.82 -9.34
C GLN A 149 9.95 -6.11 -10.29
N ASN A 150 8.72 -6.61 -10.38
CA ASN A 150 7.73 -6.10 -11.31
C ASN A 150 7.00 -4.86 -10.78
N ASN A 151 6.86 -4.72 -9.46
CA ASN A 151 5.92 -3.74 -8.88
C ASN A 151 6.58 -2.69 -7.99
N LEU A 152 7.76 -2.92 -7.38
CA LEU A 152 8.30 -2.02 -6.36
C LEU A 152 8.36 -0.55 -6.80
N LEU A 153 8.73 -0.31 -8.06
CA LEU A 153 8.84 1.02 -8.67
C LEU A 153 7.71 1.34 -9.65
N ALA A 154 6.67 0.51 -9.73
CA ALA A 154 5.50 0.76 -10.57
C ALA A 154 4.60 1.80 -9.88
N ASN A 155 4.04 2.72 -10.68
CA ASN A 155 3.03 3.65 -10.19
C ASN A 155 1.66 2.97 -10.19
N THR A 156 1.23 2.49 -9.03
CA THR A 156 -0.11 1.88 -8.85
C THR A 156 -1.04 2.80 -8.04
N GLY A 157 -0.72 4.09 -7.94
CA GLY A 157 -1.55 5.07 -7.26
C GLY A 157 -1.07 5.42 -5.86
N SER A 158 -2.01 5.75 -4.98
CA SER A 158 -1.73 6.17 -3.61
C SER A 158 -2.68 5.52 -2.63
N TYR A 159 -2.15 4.90 -1.59
CA TYR A 159 -2.93 4.34 -0.52
C TYR A 159 -3.47 5.47 0.38
N PRO A 160 -4.73 5.39 0.85
CA PRO A 160 -5.26 6.38 1.77
C PRO A 160 -4.42 6.53 3.05
N ASN A 161 -4.16 7.77 3.45
CA ASN A 161 -3.35 8.14 4.63
C ASN A 161 -1.85 7.82 4.54
N GLU A 162 -1.35 7.41 3.38
CA GLU A 162 0.09 7.38 3.10
C GLU A 162 0.53 8.66 2.37
N GLU A 163 1.84 8.84 2.27
CA GLU A 163 2.43 9.84 1.39
C GLU A 163 1.96 9.62 -0.06
N HIS A 164 1.68 10.71 -0.79
CA HIS A 164 1.27 10.62 -2.20
C HIS A 164 2.27 9.77 -3.01
N GLY A 165 1.80 8.91 -3.90
CA GLY A 165 2.63 8.00 -4.70
C GLY A 165 3.10 6.73 -3.98
N ILE A 166 2.69 6.53 -2.72
CA ILE A 166 2.94 5.28 -1.98
C ILE A 166 1.69 4.44 -2.02
N GLN A 167 1.81 3.22 -2.56
CA GLN A 167 0.73 2.25 -2.66
C GLN A 167 1.20 0.89 -2.12
N TYR A 168 0.26 -0.02 -1.88
CA TYR A 168 0.55 -1.40 -1.53
C TYR A 168 -0.01 -2.38 -2.55
N ILE A 169 0.78 -3.42 -2.87
CA ILE A 169 0.30 -4.62 -3.56
C ILE A 169 0.09 -5.74 -2.57
N ASN A 170 -1.13 -6.24 -2.48
CA ASN A 170 -1.53 -7.25 -1.50
C ASN A 170 -1.50 -8.63 -2.13
N LEU A 171 -0.42 -9.40 -1.91
CA LEU A 171 -0.35 -10.79 -2.30
C LEU A 171 -1.14 -11.65 -1.30
N PHE A 172 -2.21 -12.27 -1.77
CA PHE A 172 -3.00 -13.23 -1.00
C PHE A 172 -2.58 -14.67 -1.36
N ALA A 173 -1.88 -15.32 -0.43
CA ALA A 173 -1.42 -16.69 -0.57
C ALA A 173 -2.32 -17.63 0.24
N PHE A 174 -3.03 -18.54 -0.43
CA PHE A 174 -3.85 -19.54 0.27
C PHE A 174 -2.98 -20.48 1.10
N ASN A 175 -1.86 -20.90 0.53
CA ASN A 175 -0.83 -21.68 1.20
C ASN A 175 0.56 -21.12 0.91
N SER A 176 1.56 -21.52 1.68
CA SER A 176 2.95 -21.12 1.45
C SER A 176 3.91 -22.28 1.61
N SER A 177 4.86 -22.40 0.68
CA SER A 177 6.00 -23.31 0.82
C SER A 177 7.19 -22.65 1.54
N VAL A 178 7.02 -21.42 2.02
CA VAL A 178 8.10 -20.58 2.57
C VAL A 178 7.62 -19.93 3.87
N LYS A 179 8.38 -20.10 4.95
CA LYS A 179 8.06 -19.51 6.25
C LYS A 179 8.15 -17.98 6.22
N ALA A 180 7.31 -17.30 7.02
CA ALA A 180 7.27 -15.84 7.14
C ALA A 180 8.65 -15.18 7.37
N ASP A 181 9.48 -15.66 8.30
CA ASP A 181 10.82 -15.08 8.52
C ASP A 181 11.74 -15.20 7.28
N ALA A 182 11.57 -16.24 6.47
CA ALA A 182 12.32 -16.39 5.22
C ALA A 182 11.80 -15.44 4.14
N LEU A 183 10.48 -15.21 4.07
CA LEU A 183 9.87 -14.23 3.17
C LEU A 183 10.37 -12.81 3.47
N VAL A 184 10.41 -12.43 4.76
CA VAL A 184 10.99 -11.14 5.18
C VAL A 184 12.40 -10.97 4.66
N LYS A 185 13.30 -11.95 4.93
CA LYS A 185 14.69 -11.88 4.47
C LYS A 185 14.79 -11.73 2.95
N MET A 186 13.97 -12.45 2.21
CA MET A 186 13.93 -12.36 0.76
C MET A 186 13.45 -11.00 0.26
N MET A 187 12.39 -10.46 0.88
CA MET A 187 11.89 -9.12 0.55
C MET A 187 12.97 -8.07 0.81
N LEU A 188 13.63 -8.13 1.97
CA LEU A 188 14.73 -7.21 2.30
C LEU A 188 15.85 -7.28 1.26
N ILE A 189 16.32 -8.47 0.91
CA ILE A 189 17.40 -8.66 -0.06
C ILE A 189 17.01 -8.10 -1.43
N GLU A 190 15.83 -8.45 -1.94
CA GLU A 190 15.41 -8.05 -3.29
C GLU A 190 15.04 -6.55 -3.37
N MET A 191 14.43 -5.99 -2.32
CA MET A 191 14.17 -4.56 -2.28
C MET A 191 15.47 -3.76 -2.17
N ASN A 192 16.43 -4.20 -1.34
CA ASN A 192 17.73 -3.55 -1.23
C ASN A 192 18.48 -3.57 -2.56
N SER A 193 18.54 -4.71 -3.25
CA SER A 193 19.25 -4.82 -4.52
C SER A 193 18.69 -3.89 -5.60
N ILE A 194 17.38 -3.61 -5.57
CA ILE A 194 16.74 -2.63 -6.47
C ILE A 194 17.05 -1.20 -6.03
N LEU A 195 16.84 -0.89 -4.74
CA LEU A 195 16.93 0.47 -4.19
C LEU A 195 18.37 1.00 -4.16
N GLU A 196 19.38 0.14 -4.02
CA GLU A 196 20.79 0.54 -4.09
C GLU A 196 21.16 1.16 -5.44
N ASN A 197 20.46 0.84 -6.53
CA ASN A 197 20.69 1.45 -7.84
C ASN A 197 20.34 2.95 -7.85
N PHE A 198 19.53 3.39 -6.89
CA PHE A 198 19.13 4.79 -6.70
C PHE A 198 20.07 5.55 -5.77
N ILE A 199 21.21 4.94 -5.42
CA ILE A 199 22.30 5.56 -4.70
C ILE A 199 23.49 5.64 -5.65
N LYS A 200 24.03 6.85 -5.84
CA LYS A 200 25.24 7.12 -6.61
C LYS A 200 26.27 7.80 -5.73
N TRP A 201 27.51 7.82 -6.18
CA TRP A 201 28.61 8.49 -5.50
C TRP A 201 29.22 9.49 -6.48
N SER A 202 29.38 10.74 -6.04
CA SER A 202 30.13 11.74 -6.79
C SER A 202 31.63 11.48 -6.69
N ASP A 203 32.43 12.13 -7.55
CA ASP A 203 33.90 12.08 -7.52
C ASP A 203 34.53 12.51 -6.17
N ASN A 204 33.79 13.25 -5.33
CA ASN A 204 34.22 13.68 -3.98
C ASN A 204 33.64 12.81 -2.85
N ASP A 205 33.31 11.55 -3.11
CA ASP A 205 32.71 10.59 -2.15
C ASP A 205 31.40 11.06 -1.48
N LYS A 206 30.70 12.02 -2.09
CA LYS A 206 29.35 12.40 -1.65
C LYS A 206 28.31 11.46 -2.23
N GLN A 207 27.49 10.91 -1.34
CA GLN A 207 26.34 10.11 -1.72
C GLN A 207 25.28 11.00 -2.39
N LEU A 208 24.87 10.61 -3.60
CA LEU A 208 23.81 11.22 -4.39
C LEU A 208 22.64 10.24 -4.44
N PHE A 209 21.42 10.75 -4.28
CA PHE A 209 20.21 9.94 -4.36
C PHE A 209 19.48 10.24 -5.66
N ILE A 210 19.16 9.19 -6.41
CA ILE A 210 18.25 9.27 -7.55
C ILE A 210 16.83 9.35 -7.00
N PRO A 211 16.04 10.36 -7.39
CA PRO A 211 14.68 10.53 -6.90
C PRO A 211 13.78 9.32 -7.20
N ILE A 212 13.01 8.89 -6.20
CA ILE A 212 11.96 7.88 -6.36
C ILE A 212 10.59 8.56 -6.17
N PRO A 213 9.80 8.71 -7.24
CA PRO A 213 8.51 9.40 -7.15
C PRO A 213 7.38 8.53 -6.60
N TYR A 214 7.45 7.22 -6.87
CA TYR A 214 6.41 6.26 -6.53
C TYR A 214 7.01 4.99 -5.95
N LEU A 215 6.29 4.35 -5.03
CA LEU A 215 6.61 3.01 -4.53
C LEU A 215 5.32 2.20 -4.39
N THR A 216 5.34 0.96 -4.88
CA THR A 216 4.31 -0.03 -4.56
C THR A 216 4.90 -1.09 -3.65
N LEU A 217 4.59 -1.01 -2.36
CA LEU A 217 5.16 -1.87 -1.34
C LEU A 217 4.39 -3.20 -1.22
N PRO A 218 5.06 -4.35 -1.14
CA PRO A 218 4.39 -5.64 -1.04
C PRO A 218 3.89 -5.94 0.39
N ASN A 219 2.64 -6.37 0.50
CA ASN A 219 2.11 -7.07 1.67
C ASN A 219 1.81 -8.52 1.27
N ILE A 220 2.13 -9.48 2.14
CA ILE A 220 1.91 -10.91 1.88
C ILE A 220 1.02 -11.47 2.98
N PHE A 221 -0.20 -11.86 2.61
CA PHE A 221 -1.17 -12.52 3.48
C PHE A 221 -1.02 -14.03 3.32
N LEU A 222 -0.61 -14.72 4.40
CA LEU A 222 -0.42 -16.17 4.44
C LEU A 222 -1.66 -16.81 5.08
N PHE A 223 -2.66 -17.12 4.25
CA PHE A 223 -3.99 -17.52 4.70
C PHE A 223 -3.99 -18.70 5.68
N ASN A 224 -3.41 -19.83 5.27
CA ASN A 224 -3.35 -21.02 6.12
C ASN A 224 -2.44 -20.88 7.35
N GLU A 225 -1.50 -19.93 7.36
CA GLU A 225 -0.60 -19.71 8.49
C GLU A 225 -1.14 -18.70 9.51
N GLY A 226 -2.20 -17.96 9.21
CA GLY A 226 -2.72 -16.92 10.11
C GLY A 226 -1.76 -15.74 10.28
N LYS A 227 -0.91 -15.47 9.28
CA LYS A 227 0.20 -14.50 9.34
C LYS A 227 0.20 -13.52 8.18
N ILE A 228 0.75 -12.34 8.42
CA ILE A 228 0.97 -11.30 7.41
C ILE A 228 2.44 -10.89 7.46
N VAL A 229 3.07 -10.79 6.30
CA VAL A 229 4.33 -10.06 6.14
C VAL A 229 4.00 -8.71 5.51
N LYS A 230 4.06 -7.65 6.31
CA LYS A 230 3.55 -6.31 5.95
C LYS A 230 4.71 -5.36 5.73
N SER A 231 4.64 -4.56 4.68
CA SER A 231 5.56 -3.44 4.48
C SER A 231 4.97 -2.17 5.09
N ARG A 232 5.84 -1.28 5.56
CA ARG A 232 5.47 0.04 6.06
C ARG A 232 6.54 1.05 5.68
N LEU A 233 6.11 2.24 5.26
CA LEU A 233 7.02 3.37 5.15
C LEU A 233 7.10 4.10 6.49
N SER A 234 8.31 4.26 7.03
CA SER A 234 8.54 5.09 8.21
C SER A 234 9.28 6.37 7.86
N ALA A 235 8.77 7.48 8.39
CA ALA A 235 9.27 8.82 8.17
C ALA A 235 9.82 9.39 9.49
N PRO A 236 11.12 9.24 9.79
CA PRO A 236 11.69 9.87 10.97
C PRO A 236 11.60 11.40 10.84
N LYS A 237 11.48 12.11 11.99
CA LYS A 237 11.36 13.58 12.05
C LYS A 237 12.47 14.30 11.27
N ALA A 238 13.67 13.73 11.27
CA ALA A 238 14.80 14.15 10.45
C ALA A 238 15.41 12.92 9.76
N GLY A 239 15.92 13.12 8.54
CA GLY A 239 16.56 12.06 7.76
C GLY A 239 15.67 11.44 6.67
N PRO A 240 16.16 10.42 5.95
CA PRO A 240 15.47 9.78 4.83
C PRO A 240 14.29 8.92 5.30
N PHE A 241 13.42 8.52 4.38
CA PHE A 241 12.40 7.52 4.66
C PHE A 241 13.05 6.14 4.81
N LYS A 242 12.43 5.24 5.55
CA LYS A 242 12.85 3.83 5.66
C LYS A 242 11.68 2.94 5.33
N ILE A 243 11.94 1.78 4.74
CA ILE A 243 10.92 0.73 4.63
C ILE A 243 11.17 -0.28 5.76
N GLU A 244 10.12 -0.48 6.53
CA GLU A 244 9.99 -1.48 7.57
C GLU A 244 9.24 -2.68 7.01
N ILE A 245 9.74 -3.88 7.23
CA ILE A 245 9.00 -5.12 6.99
C ILE A 245 8.74 -5.77 8.34
N LEU A 246 7.49 -6.14 8.57
CA LEU A 246 7.04 -6.70 9.83
C LEU A 246 6.23 -7.97 9.63
N ILE A 247 6.29 -8.87 10.62
CA ILE A 247 5.42 -10.04 10.69
C ILE A 247 4.34 -9.76 11.72
N GLU A 248 3.09 -9.99 11.36
CA GLU A 248 1.93 -10.01 12.26
C GLU A 248 1.32 -11.41 12.28
N GLU A 249 0.97 -11.90 13.46
CA GLU A 249 0.28 -13.17 13.66
C GLU A 249 -1.09 -12.87 14.28
N LEU A 250 -2.15 -13.08 13.50
CA LEU A 250 -3.52 -12.64 13.80
C LEU A 250 -4.53 -13.79 13.76
N GLY A 251 -4.12 -15.00 13.36
CA GLY A 251 -5.04 -16.09 13.04
C GLY A 251 -5.75 -15.87 11.70
N ILE A 252 -6.52 -16.87 11.25
CA ILE A 252 -7.10 -16.90 9.90
C ILE A 252 -8.18 -15.82 9.75
N GLU A 253 -9.02 -15.66 10.77
CA GLU A 253 -10.06 -14.65 10.84
C GLU A 253 -9.42 -13.26 10.84
N GLY A 254 -8.28 -13.11 11.54
CA GLY A 254 -7.62 -11.82 11.65
C GLY A 254 -6.96 -11.32 10.39
N ILE A 255 -6.24 -12.19 9.69
CA ILE A 255 -5.66 -11.82 8.39
C ILE A 255 -6.74 -11.60 7.33
N SER A 256 -7.88 -12.30 7.43
CA SER A 256 -9.03 -12.08 6.55
C SER A 256 -9.61 -10.68 6.78
N GLY A 257 -9.67 -10.27 8.05
CA GLY A 257 -10.08 -8.93 8.43
C GLY A 257 -9.13 -7.85 7.92
N ASP A 258 -7.82 -8.02 8.13
CA ASP A 258 -6.81 -7.06 7.64
C ASP A 258 -6.83 -6.97 6.10
N PHE A 259 -6.98 -8.10 5.40
CA PHE A 259 -7.11 -8.14 3.94
C PHE A 259 -8.37 -7.43 3.45
N LEU A 260 -9.51 -7.61 4.12
CA LEU A 260 -10.74 -6.87 3.79
C LEU A 260 -10.59 -5.36 4.05
N LEU A 261 -9.87 -4.97 5.10
CA LEU A 261 -9.60 -3.55 5.39
C LEU A 261 -8.73 -2.90 4.33
N THR A 262 -7.67 -3.58 3.88
CA THR A 262 -6.82 -3.08 2.79
C THR A 262 -7.61 -2.97 1.49
N CYS A 263 -8.49 -3.93 1.21
CA CYS A 263 -9.32 -3.93 0.00
C CYS A 263 -10.45 -2.89 0.01
N THR A 264 -10.98 -2.56 1.18
CA THR A 264 -12.09 -1.59 1.32
C THR A 264 -11.63 -0.15 1.53
N ALA A 265 -10.31 0.10 1.54
CA ALA A 265 -9.70 1.41 1.77
C ALA A 265 -10.28 2.13 3.00
N TYR A 266 -10.45 1.38 4.10
CA TYR A 266 -11.02 1.91 5.33
C TYR A 266 -10.21 3.11 5.84
N ASN A 267 -10.84 4.28 5.88
CA ASN A 267 -10.22 5.47 6.46
C ASN A 267 -10.33 5.43 7.99
N GLN A 268 -9.28 4.93 8.65
CA GLN A 268 -9.19 4.83 10.11
C GLN A 268 -9.34 6.19 10.82
N SER A 269 -8.99 7.31 10.17
CA SER A 269 -8.98 8.64 10.80
C SER A 269 -10.37 9.25 10.99
N THR A 270 -11.35 8.90 10.14
CA THR A 270 -12.71 9.45 10.21
C THR A 270 -13.66 8.59 11.03
N GLY A 271 -13.29 7.34 11.34
CA GLY A 271 -14.14 6.38 12.06
C GLY A 271 -15.49 6.08 11.38
N LYS A 272 -15.69 6.58 10.14
CA LYS A 272 -16.92 6.47 9.37
C LYS A 272 -16.61 5.77 8.06
N GLY A 273 -17.19 4.59 7.89
CA GLY A 273 -17.16 3.84 6.64
C GLY A 273 -16.91 2.37 6.91
N ASN A 274 -17.96 1.57 6.78
CA ASN A 274 -17.97 0.10 6.83
C ASN A 274 -17.90 -0.50 8.25
N PHE A 275 -18.93 -1.29 8.59
CA PHE A 275 -19.06 -2.15 9.78
C PHE A 275 -17.83 -3.04 10.05
N ILE A 276 -17.00 -3.25 9.01
CA ILE A 276 -15.71 -3.95 9.01
C ILE A 276 -14.70 -3.24 9.94
N GLY A 277 -14.55 -1.91 9.82
CA GLY A 277 -13.45 -1.16 10.46
C GLY A 277 -13.63 -0.80 11.93
N SER A 278 -14.88 -0.70 12.42
CA SER A 278 -15.14 -0.37 13.83
C SER A 278 -14.83 -1.53 14.79
N ASN A 279 -14.79 -2.77 14.28
CA ASN A 279 -14.63 -3.97 15.09
C ASN A 279 -13.27 -4.67 14.92
N LEU A 280 -12.43 -4.30 13.96
CA LEU A 280 -11.24 -5.08 13.53
C LEU A 280 -9.90 -4.80 14.26
N ARG A 281 -9.92 -4.26 15.48
CA ARG A 281 -8.66 -4.03 16.22
C ARG A 281 -8.12 -5.32 16.84
N ILE A 282 -7.52 -6.19 16.03
CA ILE A 282 -6.67 -7.28 16.53
C ILE A 282 -5.34 -6.67 16.90
N VAL A 283 -4.96 -6.83 18.17
CA VAL A 283 -3.61 -6.51 18.62
C VAL A 283 -2.70 -7.61 18.10
N ALA A 284 -1.77 -7.27 17.20
CA ALA A 284 -0.76 -8.20 16.72
C ALA A 284 -0.05 -8.85 17.90
N ILE A 285 -0.07 -10.19 17.96
CA ILE A 285 0.44 -10.94 19.13
C ILE A 285 1.98 -10.91 19.16
N ASN A 286 2.63 -10.83 18.00
CA ASN A 286 4.07 -10.71 17.87
C ASN A 286 4.40 -9.81 16.68
N LYS A 287 5.22 -8.77 16.91
CA LYS A 287 5.73 -7.90 15.86
C LYS A 287 7.27 -7.98 15.85
N LYS A 288 7.84 -8.43 14.74
CA LYS A 288 9.29 -8.32 14.48
C LYS A 288 9.50 -7.31 13.37
N GLU A 289 10.37 -6.32 13.58
CA GLU A 289 10.65 -5.25 12.61
C GLU A 289 12.02 -5.44 11.95
N TYR A 290 12.08 -5.22 10.65
CA TYR A 290 13.30 -5.30 9.84
C TYR A 290 13.36 -4.12 8.86
N PHE A 291 14.57 -3.71 8.45
CA PHE A 291 14.78 -2.49 7.65
C PHE A 291 15.58 -2.77 6.37
N THR A 292 15.23 -2.06 5.29
CA THR A 292 15.91 -2.13 3.99
C THR A 292 17.05 -1.11 3.89
N VAL A 293 16.75 0.11 3.42
CA VAL A 293 17.69 1.21 3.16
C VAL A 293 16.93 2.54 3.33
N SER A 294 17.70 3.59 3.57
CA SER A 294 17.26 4.99 3.50
C SER A 294 16.86 5.39 2.08
N ILE A 295 15.62 5.83 1.88
CA ILE A 295 15.06 6.21 0.57
C ILE A 295 14.81 7.72 0.51
N PHE A 296 15.13 8.30 -0.64
CA PHE A 296 14.81 9.68 -0.97
C PHE A 296 13.59 9.76 -1.89
N LEU A 297 12.46 10.10 -1.30
CA LEU A 297 11.19 10.22 -2.02
C LEU A 297 10.95 11.66 -2.46
N VAL A 298 10.39 11.80 -3.67
CA VAL A 298 10.01 13.10 -4.24
C VAL A 298 8.54 13.12 -4.65
N ASN A 299 7.97 14.31 -4.70
CA ASN A 299 6.77 14.65 -5.43
C ASN A 299 7.16 15.13 -6.82
N ILE A 300 6.35 14.79 -7.81
CA ILE A 300 6.43 15.36 -9.17
C ILE A 300 5.35 16.44 -9.27
N PHE A 301 5.74 17.61 -9.77
CA PHE A 301 4.83 18.69 -10.13
C PHE A 301 5.01 19.03 -11.60
N SER A 302 3.90 19.16 -12.33
CA SER A 302 3.89 19.78 -13.65
C SER A 302 4.21 21.27 -13.54
N MET A 303 4.73 21.86 -14.62
CA MET A 303 4.91 23.32 -14.66
C MET A 303 3.59 24.09 -14.52
N ALA A 304 2.46 23.49 -14.90
CA ALA A 304 1.15 24.08 -14.68
C ALA A 304 0.80 24.18 -13.19
N GLU A 305 1.10 23.14 -12.40
CA GLU A 305 0.92 23.17 -10.94
C GLU A 305 1.84 24.20 -10.28
N ILE A 306 3.11 24.28 -10.71
CA ILE A 306 4.05 25.29 -10.21
C ILE A 306 3.55 26.71 -10.53
N ARG A 307 3.07 26.95 -11.75
CA ARG A 307 2.50 28.25 -12.14
C ARG A 307 1.26 28.59 -11.31
N ASN A 308 0.38 27.62 -11.08
CA ASN A 308 -0.82 27.83 -10.27
C ASN A 308 -0.47 28.13 -8.79
N HIS A 309 0.61 27.54 -8.27
CA HIS A 309 1.08 27.81 -6.92
C HIS A 309 1.66 29.23 -6.79
N PHE A 310 2.52 29.64 -7.73
CA PHE A 310 3.13 30.98 -7.76
C PHE A 310 2.35 31.92 -8.70
N LEU A 311 1.04 32.04 -8.51
CA LEU A 311 0.16 32.74 -9.45
C LEU A 311 0.54 34.22 -9.65
N GLU A 312 0.93 34.90 -8.57
CA GLU A 312 1.40 36.30 -8.59
C GLU A 312 2.71 36.48 -9.37
N GLU A 313 3.47 35.39 -9.55
CA GLU A 313 4.76 35.37 -10.26
C GLU A 313 4.68 34.52 -11.54
N LYS A 314 3.48 34.33 -12.11
CA LYS A 314 3.26 33.45 -13.28
C LYS A 314 4.18 33.74 -14.46
N GLU A 315 4.47 35.01 -14.75
CA GLU A 315 5.36 35.40 -15.85
C GLU A 315 6.79 34.95 -15.61
N LYS A 316 7.26 34.93 -14.34
CA LYS A 316 8.58 34.40 -14.00
C LYS A 316 8.63 32.89 -14.21
N VAL A 317 7.55 32.18 -13.85
CA VAL A 317 7.45 30.72 -14.07
C VAL A 317 7.46 30.38 -15.56
N GLU A 318 6.69 31.11 -16.37
CA GLU A 318 6.54 30.84 -17.82
C GLU A 318 7.80 31.13 -18.64
N ASN A 319 8.62 32.07 -18.15
CA ASN A 319 9.90 32.47 -18.75
C ASN A 319 11.10 31.75 -18.11
N PHE A 320 10.89 30.91 -17.10
CA PHE A 320 11.97 30.20 -16.43
C PHE A 320 12.61 29.15 -17.35
N LEU A 321 13.95 29.17 -17.41
CA LEU A 321 14.74 28.26 -18.22
C LEU A 321 15.82 27.60 -17.35
N VAL A 322 16.04 26.31 -17.58
CA VAL A 322 17.13 25.54 -17.00
C VAL A 322 18.00 25.07 -18.15
N SER A 323 19.27 25.48 -18.15
CA SER A 323 20.20 25.20 -19.26
C SER A 323 19.61 25.56 -20.63
N GLN A 324 19.00 26.75 -20.73
CA GLN A 324 18.33 27.30 -21.93
C GLN A 324 17.08 26.54 -22.42
N LYS A 325 16.61 25.55 -21.68
CA LYS A 325 15.39 24.80 -21.99
C LYS A 325 14.28 25.09 -21.00
N LYS A 326 13.02 25.01 -21.46
CA LYS A 326 11.87 25.04 -20.55
C LYS A 326 11.81 23.71 -19.79
N PRO A 327 11.81 23.72 -18.45
CA PRO A 327 11.51 22.51 -17.71
C PRO A 327 10.07 22.09 -17.98
N TYR A 328 9.79 20.80 -17.92
CA TYR A 328 8.44 20.26 -18.10
C TYR A 328 7.83 19.70 -16.81
N ARG A 329 8.68 19.33 -15.85
CA ARG A 329 8.29 18.92 -14.50
C ARG A 329 9.34 19.30 -13.46
N VAL A 330 8.93 19.27 -12.20
CA VAL A 330 9.78 19.54 -11.04
C VAL A 330 9.69 18.38 -10.06
N PHE A 331 10.84 17.90 -9.61
CA PHE A 331 10.95 16.97 -8.49
C PHE A 331 11.25 17.73 -7.21
N LEU A 332 10.40 17.52 -6.21
CA LEU A 332 10.52 18.15 -4.90
C LEU A 332 10.53 17.09 -3.81
N PRO A 333 11.48 17.07 -2.87
CA PRO A 333 11.51 16.07 -1.81
C PRO A 333 10.21 16.07 -1.01
N LYS A 334 9.64 14.90 -0.67
CA LYS A 334 8.33 14.85 0.02
C LYS A 334 8.31 15.60 1.35
N LYS A 335 9.46 15.68 2.03
CA LYS A 335 9.64 16.43 3.30
C LYS A 335 9.84 17.94 3.11
N LEU A 336 9.80 18.44 1.87
CA LEU A 336 9.91 19.84 1.52
C LEU A 336 8.62 20.25 0.78
N PRO A 337 7.57 20.69 1.48
CA PRO A 337 6.30 20.99 0.85
C PRO A 337 6.40 22.24 -0.02
N LEU A 338 5.73 22.24 -1.18
CA LEU A 338 5.70 23.37 -2.11
C LEU A 338 5.18 24.67 -1.44
N VAL A 339 4.18 24.53 -0.55
CA VAL A 339 3.60 25.61 0.26
C VAL A 339 4.61 26.29 1.20
N GLY A 340 5.76 25.66 1.45
CA GLY A 340 6.82 26.24 2.26
C GLY A 340 7.57 27.41 1.60
N PHE A 341 7.45 27.58 0.29
CA PHE A 341 8.15 28.62 -0.47
C PHE A 341 7.28 29.87 -0.64
N LYS A 342 7.82 31.04 -0.28
CA LYS A 342 7.06 32.30 -0.34
C LYS A 342 7.11 32.97 -1.70
N SER A 343 8.07 32.60 -2.53
CA SER A 343 8.26 33.14 -3.87
C SER A 343 8.88 32.12 -4.81
N PHE A 344 8.69 32.32 -6.11
CA PHE A 344 9.31 31.51 -7.14
C PHE A 344 10.84 31.70 -7.18
N GLU A 345 11.33 32.86 -6.80
CA GLU A 345 12.78 33.11 -6.67
C GLU A 345 13.42 32.27 -5.54
N GLU A 346 12.75 32.18 -4.39
CA GLU A 346 13.17 31.30 -3.30
C GLU A 346 13.16 29.83 -3.75
N PHE A 347 12.07 29.42 -4.42
CA PHE A 347 11.90 28.07 -4.95
C PHE A 347 13.01 27.66 -5.91
N THR A 348 13.36 28.52 -6.87
CA THR A 348 14.40 28.23 -7.88
C THR A 348 15.82 28.24 -7.32
N LYS A 349 16.06 28.93 -6.18
CA LYS A 349 17.37 28.98 -5.52
C LYS A 349 17.63 27.81 -4.58
N ASP A 350 16.60 27.07 -4.17
CA ASP A 350 16.76 25.92 -3.28
C ASP A 350 17.35 24.72 -4.04
N ARG A 351 18.55 24.31 -3.63
CA ARG A 351 19.32 23.22 -4.25
C ARG A 351 18.63 21.85 -4.19
N ARG A 352 17.58 21.72 -3.38
CA ARG A 352 16.80 20.48 -3.25
C ARG A 352 15.70 20.39 -4.30
N VAL A 353 15.36 21.50 -4.97
CA VAL A 353 14.39 21.56 -6.05
C VAL A 353 15.09 21.16 -7.34
N ILE A 354 14.60 20.10 -8.00
CA ILE A 354 15.21 19.58 -9.22
C ILE A 354 14.25 19.82 -10.37
N PHE A 355 14.68 20.62 -11.34
CA PHE A 355 13.93 20.89 -12.55
C PHE A 355 14.35 19.92 -13.64
N ASP A 356 13.38 19.24 -14.25
CA ASP A 356 13.63 18.33 -15.36
C ASP A 356 13.39 19.04 -16.68
N SER A 357 14.47 19.18 -17.45
CA SER A 357 14.49 19.76 -18.80
C SER A 357 15.12 18.78 -19.81
N SER A 358 14.99 17.47 -19.57
CA SER A 358 15.58 16.41 -20.39
C SER A 358 14.95 16.24 -21.79
N TYR A 359 13.79 16.86 -22.05
CA TYR A 359 13.21 16.97 -23.39
C TYR A 359 13.82 18.10 -24.21
#